data_AF-A0A968QZI0-F1
#
_entry.id   AF-A0A968QZI0-F1
#
_cell.length_a   1.000
_cell.length_b   1.000
_cell.length_c   1.000
_cell.angle_alpha   90.00
_cell.angle_beta   90.00
_cell.angle_gamma   90.00
#
_symmetry.space_group_name_H-M   'P 1'
#
loop_
_entity.id
_entity.type
_entity.pdbx_description
1 polymer ?
#
loop_
_entity_poly.entity_id
_entity_poly.type
_entity_poly.pdbx_seq_one_letter_code
_entity_poly.pdbx_strand_id
1 'polypeptide(L)' 'MGKKALRKRVESLLERVREHELKIRNEKAKSQPDYGLIRHWETEIAAFDISIGRAEKRLLP' A
#
# COMPACT_ATOMS: atom_id res chain seq x y z
N MET A 1 -1.89 23.07 -3.90
CA MET A 1 -1.33 21.69 -3.82
C MET A 1 -0.43 21.46 -5.03
N GLY A 2 0.89 21.59 -4.88
CA GLY A 2 1.84 21.39 -5.99
C GLY A 2 2.21 19.93 -6.20
N LYS A 3 2.77 19.59 -7.37
CA LYS A 3 3.24 18.23 -7.73
C LYS A 3 4.18 17.62 -6.67
N LYS A 4 4.95 18.44 -5.94
CA LYS A 4 5.85 18.02 -4.84
C LYS A 4 5.11 17.41 -3.64
N ALA A 5 3.98 17.98 -3.23
CA ALA A 5 3.19 17.46 -2.11
C ALA A 5 2.51 16.14 -2.46
N LEU A 6 2.07 16.02 -3.72
CA LEU A 6 1.47 14.81 -4.24
C LEU A 6 2.48 13.66 -4.30
N ARG A 7 3.72 13.94 -4.77
CA ARG A 7 4.81 12.96 -4.79
C ARG A 7 5.16 12.46 -3.39
N LYS A 8 5.32 13.35 -2.41
CA LYS A 8 5.60 12.96 -1.02
C LYS A 8 4.49 12.08 -0.44
N ARG A 9 3.22 12.37 -0.78
CA ARG A 9 2.08 11.53 -0.37
C ARG A 9 2.11 10.15 -1.01
N VAL A 10 2.49 10.05 -2.28
CA VAL A 10 2.68 8.76 -2.96
C VAL A 10 3.81 7.96 -2.31
N GLU A 11 4.95 8.58 -2.01
CA GLU A 11 6.07 7.92 -1.33
C GLU A 11 5.64 7.35 0.03
N SER A 12 4.97 8.13 0.87
CA SER A 12 4.48 7.63 2.16
C SER A 12 3.41 6.53 2.04
N LEU A 13 2.61 6.53 0.98
CA LEU A 13 1.66 5.43 0.72
C LEU A 13 2.38 4.17 0.27
N LEU A 14 3.41 4.30 -0.56
CA LEU A 14 4.25 3.18 -1.00
C LEU A 14 5.03 2.54 0.17
N GLU A 15 5.53 3.35 1.10
CA GLU A 15 6.15 2.84 2.33
C GLU A 15 5.17 1.97 3.13
N ARG A 16 3.95 2.47 3.33
CA ARG A 16 2.88 1.72 4.01
C ARG A 16 2.53 0.43 3.28
N VAL A 17 2.42 0.46 1.95
CA VAL A 17 2.16 -0.76 1.15
C VAL A 17 3.26 -1.80 1.43
N ARG A 18 4.53 -1.41 1.35
CA ARG A 18 5.66 -2.32 1.64
C ARG A 18 5.62 -2.89 3.04
N GLU A 19 5.25 -2.09 4.05
CA GLU A 19 5.08 -2.58 5.42
C GLU A 19 3.98 -3.64 5.51
N HIS A 20 2.84 -3.43 4.85
CA HIS A 20 1.73 -4.39 4.85
C HIS A 20 2.09 -5.67 4.07
N GLU A 21 2.77 -5.54 2.93
CA GLU A 21 3.27 -6.69 2.16
C GLU A 21 4.25 -7.54 2.98
N LEU A 22 5.14 -6.90 3.74
CA LEU A 22 6.06 -7.61 4.64
C LEU A 22 5.31 -8.34 5.76
N LYS A 23 4.31 -7.69 6.37
CA LYS A 23 3.44 -8.31 7.38
C LYS A 23 2.71 -9.53 6.81
N ILE A 24 2.12 -9.41 5.63
CA ILE A 24 1.45 -10.51 4.93
C ILE A 24 2.42 -11.66 4.67
N ARG A 25 3.64 -11.36 4.18
CA ARG A 25 4.66 -12.39 3.91
C ARG A 25 5.05 -13.12 5.18
N ASN A 26 5.27 -12.39 6.28
CA ASN A 26 5.63 -12.99 7.57
C ASN A 26 4.49 -13.84 8.13
N GLU A 27 3.23 -13.39 7.99
CA GLU A 27 2.05 -14.13 8.43
C GLU A 27 1.85 -15.41 7.61
N LYS A 28 2.00 -15.34 6.28
CA LYS A 28 1.92 -16.50 5.37
C LYS A 28 3.02 -17.53 5.64
N ALA A 29 4.14 -17.13 6.23
CA ALA A 29 5.25 -18.02 6.59
C ALA A 29 5.05 -18.75 7.94
N LYS A 30 4.03 -18.39 8.73
CA LYS A 30 3.71 -19.09 9.99
C LYS A 30 3.10 -20.46 9.70
N SER A 31 3.27 -21.39 10.64
CA SER A 31 2.65 -22.72 10.55
C SER A 31 1.12 -22.71 10.54
N GLN A 32 0.50 -21.66 11.11
CA GLN A 32 -0.93 -21.38 11.01
C GLN A 32 -1.12 -19.89 10.68
N PRO A 33 -1.22 -19.54 9.39
CA PRO A 33 -1.44 -18.16 8.97
C PRO A 33 -2.83 -17.67 9.36
N ASP A 34 -2.93 -16.43 9.85
CA ASP A 34 -4.21 -15.75 9.98
C ASP A 34 -4.65 -15.13 8.65
N TYR A 35 -5.46 -15.87 7.90
CA TYR A 35 -6.01 -15.40 6.63
C TYR A 35 -6.97 -14.22 6.77
N GLY A 36 -7.61 -14.03 7.93
CA GLY A 36 -8.47 -12.87 8.18
C GLY A 36 -7.65 -11.59 8.24
N LEU A 37 -6.53 -11.64 8.98
CA LEU A 37 -5.59 -10.54 9.10
C LEU A 37 -4.87 -10.25 7.77
N ILE A 38 -4.46 -11.29 7.05
CA ILE A 38 -3.90 -11.14 5.69
C ILE A 38 -4.88 -10.41 4.78
N ARG A 39 -6.15 -10.83 4.76
CA ARG A 39 -7.16 -10.23 3.88
C ARG A 39 -7.46 -8.77 4.24
N HIS A 40 -7.37 -8.44 5.53
CA HIS A 40 -7.46 -7.06 6.00
C HIS A 40 -6.35 -6.21 5.40
N TRP A 41 -5.09 -6.64 5.54
CA TRP A 41 -3.94 -5.93 4.98
C TRP A 41 -3.97 -5.86 3.45
N GLU A 42 -4.41 -6.92 2.76
CA GLU A 42 -4.59 -6.93 1.30
C GLU A 42 -5.64 -5.89 0.86
N THR A 43 -6.70 -5.71 1.64
CA THR A 43 -7.73 -4.69 1.37
C THR A 43 -7.18 -3.27 1.57
N GLU A 44 -6.37 -3.05 2.60
CA GLU A 44 -5.71 -1.76 2.84
C GLU A 44 -4.72 -1.43 1.71
N ILE A 45 -3.91 -2.40 1.28
CA ILE A 45 -2.99 -2.25 0.14
C ILE A 45 -3.77 -1.85 -1.12
N ALA A 46 -4.86 -2.54 -1.45
CA ALA A 46 -5.67 -2.23 -2.62
C ALA A 46 -6.22 -0.79 -2.58
N ALA A 47 -6.64 -0.30 -1.41
CA ALA A 47 -7.10 1.08 -1.24
C ALA A 47 -5.95 2.10 -1.41
N PHE A 48 -4.76 1.78 -0.93
CA PHE A 48 -3.56 2.61 -1.12
C PHE A 48 -3.12 2.63 -2.59
N ASP A 49 -3.12 1.50 -3.28
CA ASP A 49 -2.77 1.41 -4.70
C ASP A 49 -3.71 2.24 -5.59
N ILE A 50 -5.03 2.18 -5.33
CA ILE A 50 -6.00 3.05 -6.03
C ILE A 50 -5.66 4.53 -5.81
N SER A 51 -5.27 4.89 -4.59
CA SER A 51 -4.89 6.27 -4.24
C SER A 51 -3.60 6.71 -4.91
N ILE A 52 -2.60 5.82 -4.97
CA ILE A 52 -1.32 6.02 -5.66
C ILE A 52 -1.56 6.18 -7.15
N GLY A 53 -2.26 5.25 -7.80
CA GLY A 53 -2.53 5.31 -9.24
C GLY A 53 -3.30 6.57 -9.65
N ARG A 54 -4.22 7.07 -8.82
CA ARG A 54 -4.89 8.37 -9.06
C ARG A 54 -3.93 9.55 -8.93
N ALA A 55 -3.01 9.51 -7.98
CA ALA A 55 -2.01 10.55 -7.79
C ALA A 55 -0.97 10.55 -8.93
N GLU A 56 -0.50 9.38 -9.36
CA GLU A 56 0.42 9.22 -10.48
C GLU A 56 -0.18 9.67 -11.80
N LYS A 57 -1.45 9.31 -12.08
CA LYS A 57 -2.19 9.81 -13.26
C LYS A 57 -2.26 11.34 -13.32
N ARG A 58 -2.26 12.03 -12.17
CA ARG A 58 -2.24 13.51 -12.10
C ARG A 58 -0.84 14.11 -12.18
N LEU A 59 0.20 13.30 -11.98
CA LEU A 59 1.61 13.72 -12.10
C LEU A 59 2.12 13.59 -13.54
N LEU A 60 1.55 12.65 -14.30
CA LEU A 60 1.80 12.48 -15.73
C LEU A 60 1.33 13.73 -16.52
N PRO A 61 2.14 14.22 -17.49
CA PRO A 61 1.84 15.40 -18.32
C PRO A 61 0.74 15.14 -19.36
#